data_AF-A0AAE0E8U2-F1
#
_entry.id   AF-A0AAE0E8U2-F1
#
_cell.length_a   1.000
_cell.length_b   1.000
_cell.length_c   1.000
_cell.angle_alpha   90.00
_cell.angle_beta   90.00
_cell.angle_gamma   90.00
#
_symmetry.space_group_name_H-M   'P 1'
#
loop_
_entity.id
_entity.type
_entity.pdbx_description
1 polymer ?
#
loop_
_entity_poly.entity_id
_entity_poly.type
_entity_poly.pdbx_seq_one_letter_code
_entity_poly.pdbx_strand_id
1 'polypeptide(L)'
;MAFLARKFPLSMYAIKIDHLSDTSHQSVCLHSHEFIRKMMKTLPSLLLFLFIFTSEANSRSLSLPQPNPSFKINATHQNQGGCSYTVTIKTSCSSTKYTRDQISLSFGDAYGYQVYAPRLDDPSSRAFERCSTDTYTINGPCTYQICYLYLYRSGYDGWKPDSVTVSGYYTKFVTFYYNTWIPGDVWYGFNYCNGGVSSDSDSKSAM
;
A
#
# COMPACT_ATOMS: atom_id res chain seq x y z
N MET A 1 -6.72 54.10 -3.78
CA MET A 1 -7.28 53.84 -2.44
C MET A 1 -6.13 53.51 -1.50
N ALA A 2 -5.70 54.48 -0.68
CA ALA A 2 -4.67 54.28 0.35
C ALA A 2 -5.25 54.80 1.66
N PHE A 3 -5.43 53.89 2.63
CA PHE A 3 -6.01 54.17 3.94
C PHE A 3 -5.01 54.91 4.82
N LEU A 4 -5.37 56.12 5.23
CA LEU A 4 -4.67 56.90 6.26
C LEU A 4 -5.08 56.41 7.65
N ALA A 5 -4.11 55.91 8.41
CA ALA A 5 -4.21 55.72 9.84
C ALA A 5 -4.28 57.07 10.55
N ARG A 6 -5.24 57.25 11.47
CA ARG A 6 -5.21 58.33 12.46
C ARG A 6 -5.33 57.78 13.87
N LYS A 7 -4.22 57.93 14.56
CA LYS A 7 -3.93 57.78 15.98
C LYS A 7 -4.36 59.06 16.69
N PHE A 8 -5.09 59.02 17.80
CA PHE A 8 -5.01 60.07 18.85
C PHE A 8 -5.43 59.53 20.23
N PRO A 9 -4.90 60.10 21.32
CA PRO A 9 -4.81 59.49 22.64
C PRO A 9 -5.76 60.07 23.70
N LEU A 10 -5.81 59.33 24.81
CA LEU A 10 -6.16 59.65 26.20
C LEU A 10 -6.43 61.13 26.57
N SER A 11 -7.56 61.35 27.25
CA SER A 11 -7.74 62.44 28.22
C SER A 11 -8.36 61.86 29.50
N MET A 12 -7.66 62.08 30.60
CA MET A 12 -7.94 61.61 31.95
C MET A 12 -8.47 62.80 32.76
N TYR A 13 -9.59 62.64 33.49
CA TYR A 13 -9.93 63.48 34.64
C TYR A 13 -10.62 62.64 35.73
N ALA A 14 -9.88 62.44 36.84
CA ALA A 14 -10.19 62.79 38.24
C ALA A 14 -11.66 63.06 38.64
N ILE A 15 -12.19 62.81 39.85
CA ILE A 15 -11.79 62.36 41.21
C ILE A 15 -13.14 62.15 41.95
N LYS A 16 -13.24 61.21 42.91
CA LYS A 16 -13.66 61.46 44.32
C LYS A 16 -13.84 60.12 45.06
N ILE A 17 -13.01 59.92 46.09
CA ILE A 17 -13.21 58.91 47.12
C ILE A 17 -13.77 59.62 48.35
N ASP A 18 -14.77 58.99 48.95
CA ASP A 18 -15.19 58.96 50.36
C ASP A 18 -16.57 58.29 50.35
N HIS A 19 -17.01 57.36 51.19
CA HIS A 19 -16.51 56.68 52.38
C HIS A 19 -17.57 55.57 52.68
N LEU A 20 -17.33 54.73 53.70
CA LEU A 20 -18.29 53.85 54.41
C LEU A 20 -18.44 52.41 53.84
N SER A 21 -17.82 51.43 54.51
CA SER A 21 -18.45 50.46 55.45
C SER A 21 -19.38 49.48 54.71
N ASP A 22 -19.28 48.16 54.80
CA ASP A 22 -19.26 47.37 56.02
C ASP A 22 -19.23 45.88 55.61
N THR A 23 -18.60 45.05 56.44
CA THR A 23 -18.85 43.59 56.61
C THR A 23 -19.50 42.79 55.45
N SER A 24 -18.71 42.28 54.49
CA SER A 24 -19.15 41.13 53.64
C SER A 24 -18.06 40.10 53.37
N HIS A 25 -16.85 40.33 53.88
CA HIS A 25 -15.63 39.63 53.48
C HIS A 25 -15.48 38.19 53.99
N GLN A 26 -16.45 37.66 54.74
CA GLN A 26 -16.31 36.34 55.39
C GLN A 26 -17.25 35.26 54.84
N SER A 27 -18.26 35.60 54.03
CA SER A 27 -19.21 34.61 53.49
C SER A 27 -18.86 34.14 52.07
N VAL A 28 -18.11 34.92 51.29
CA VAL A 28 -17.82 34.60 49.88
C VAL A 28 -16.72 33.53 49.73
N CYS A 29 -15.76 33.44 50.66
CA CYS A 29 -14.64 32.50 50.54
C CYS A 29 -15.04 31.02 50.71
N LEU A 30 -16.06 30.71 51.51
CA LEU A 30 -16.49 29.32 51.77
C LEU A 30 -17.28 28.70 50.59
N HIS A 31 -18.00 29.51 49.82
CA HIS A 31 -18.69 29.01 48.60
C HIS A 31 -17.73 28.78 47.42
N SER A 32 -16.61 29.51 47.36
CA SER A 32 -15.63 29.37 46.28
C SER A 32 -14.81 28.07 46.35
N HIS A 33 -14.59 27.53 47.56
CA HIS A 33 -13.73 26.36 47.77
C HIS A 33 -14.43 25.02 47.53
N GLU A 34 -15.75 24.93 47.74
CA GLU A 34 -16.56 23.74 47.42
C GLU A 34 -16.76 23.56 45.90
N PHE A 35 -16.92 24.68 45.16
CA PHE A 35 -17.15 24.66 43.72
C PHE A 35 -15.89 24.21 42.94
N ILE A 36 -14.72 24.73 43.33
CA ILE A 36 -13.43 24.36 42.73
C ILE A 36 -13.07 22.89 43.04
N ARG A 37 -13.37 22.42 44.26
CA ARG A 37 -13.10 21.03 44.66
C ARG A 37 -13.98 20.01 43.92
N LYS A 38 -15.19 20.40 43.48
CA LYS A 38 -16.05 19.58 42.61
C LYS A 38 -15.58 19.59 41.14
N MET A 39 -15.12 20.73 40.61
CA MET A 39 -14.69 20.85 39.22
C MET A 39 -13.32 20.20 38.91
N MET A 40 -12.47 19.92 39.91
CA MET A 40 -11.21 19.19 39.71
C MET A 40 -11.33 17.66 39.78
N LYS A 41 -12.51 17.11 40.14
CA LYS A 41 -12.74 15.66 40.18
C LYS A 41 -13.40 15.10 38.91
N THR A 42 -14.01 15.96 38.11
CA THR A 42 -14.64 15.58 36.84
C THR A 42 -13.77 15.89 35.62
N LEU A 43 -12.73 16.73 35.76
CA LEU A 43 -11.77 17.04 34.68
C LEU A 43 -10.85 15.88 34.24
N PRO A 44 -10.43 14.91 35.08
CA PRO A 44 -9.60 13.82 34.58
C PRO A 44 -10.43 12.80 33.77
N SER A 45 -11.76 12.78 33.91
CA SER A 45 -12.63 11.85 33.19
C SER A 45 -12.91 12.27 31.74
N LEU A 46 -12.88 13.57 31.42
CA LEU A 46 -13.12 14.06 30.05
C LEU A 46 -11.85 14.01 29.19
N LEU A 47 -10.67 14.12 29.80
CA LEU A 47 -9.38 13.99 29.11
C LEU A 47 -9.07 12.53 28.69
N LEU A 48 -9.64 11.53 29.37
CA LEU A 48 -9.50 10.11 29.02
C LEU A 48 -10.30 9.70 27.77
N PHE A 49 -11.36 10.43 27.38
CA PHE A 49 -12.15 10.12 26.19
C PHE A 49 -11.52 10.61 24.87
N LEU A 50 -10.55 11.52 24.92
CA LEU A 50 -9.85 12.02 23.72
C LEU A 50 -8.69 11.13 23.25
N PHE A 51 -8.25 10.16 24.08
CA PHE A 51 -7.13 9.27 23.76
C PHE A 51 -7.52 7.97 23.04
N ILE A 52 -8.81 7.67 22.86
CA ILE A 52 -9.25 6.34 22.34
C ILE A 52 -9.41 6.32 20.80
N PHE A 53 -9.31 7.46 20.11
CA PHE A 53 -9.41 7.52 18.64
C PHE A 53 -8.04 7.67 17.96
N THR A 54 -7.05 6.85 18.33
CA THR A 54 -5.96 6.57 17.39
C THR A 54 -6.48 5.55 16.39
N SER A 55 -7.01 6.03 15.26
CA SER A 55 -7.24 5.16 14.12
C SER A 55 -5.89 4.59 13.71
N GLU A 56 -5.71 3.28 13.90
CA GLU A 56 -4.65 2.56 13.22
C GLU A 56 -4.92 2.70 11.72
N ALA A 57 -4.21 3.63 11.09
CA ALA A 57 -4.10 3.65 9.64
C ALA A 57 -3.37 2.36 9.28
N ASN A 58 -4.13 1.31 8.99
CA ASN A 58 -3.63 0.04 8.50
C ASN A 58 -3.03 0.31 7.11
N SER A 59 -1.78 0.76 7.10
CA SER A 59 -1.04 1.01 5.89
C SER A 59 -0.82 -0.34 5.24
N ARG A 60 -1.69 -0.69 4.27
CA ARG A 60 -1.42 -1.79 3.35
C ARG A 60 -0.13 -1.40 2.63
N SER A 61 1.00 -1.94 3.07
CA SER A 61 2.27 -1.75 2.39
C SER A 61 2.08 -2.27 0.98
N LEU A 62 1.99 -1.37 0.01
CA LEU A 62 1.96 -1.75 -1.39
C LEU A 62 3.35 -2.32 -1.66
N SER A 63 3.47 -3.64 -1.65
CA SER A 63 4.71 -4.34 -1.91
C SER A 63 5.16 -4.00 -3.33
N LEU A 64 6.37 -3.47 -3.46
CA LEU A 64 6.99 -3.24 -4.76
C LEU A 64 7.49 -4.57 -5.33
N PRO A 65 7.53 -4.73 -6.67
CA PRO A 65 8.18 -5.89 -7.26
C PRO A 65 9.68 -5.89 -6.89
N GLN A 66 10.22 -7.07 -6.63
CA GLN A 66 11.59 -7.26 -6.17
C GLN A 66 12.35 -8.20 -7.11
N PRO A 67 13.68 -8.02 -7.26
CA PRO A 67 14.53 -8.99 -7.90
C PRO A 67 14.63 -10.26 -7.06
N ASN A 68 14.65 -11.42 -7.71
CA ASN A 68 14.87 -12.73 -7.10
C ASN A 68 15.89 -13.54 -7.92
N PRO A 69 17.20 -13.31 -7.72
CA PRO A 69 18.26 -14.04 -8.42
C PRO A 69 18.27 -15.55 -8.11
N SER A 70 17.71 -15.94 -6.97
CA SER A 70 17.61 -17.34 -6.53
C SER A 70 16.39 -18.07 -7.09
N PHE A 71 15.48 -17.39 -7.80
CA PHE A 71 14.27 -18.00 -8.33
C PHE A 71 14.61 -19.18 -9.26
N LYS A 72 13.98 -20.33 -9.01
CA LYS A 72 14.17 -21.55 -9.80
C LYS A 72 12.89 -21.90 -10.52
N ILE A 73 13.02 -22.22 -11.80
CA ILE A 73 11.96 -22.85 -12.57
C ILE A 73 11.90 -24.32 -12.18
N ASN A 74 10.76 -24.73 -11.64
CA ASN A 74 10.45 -26.10 -11.29
C ASN A 74 9.68 -26.75 -12.45
N ALA A 75 10.38 -27.55 -13.25
CA ALA A 75 9.81 -28.23 -14.42
C ALA A 75 8.98 -29.48 -14.06
N THR A 76 8.98 -29.89 -12.79
CA THR A 76 8.39 -31.18 -12.34
C THR A 76 6.92 -31.35 -12.74
N HIS A 77 6.17 -30.24 -12.81
CA HIS A 77 4.74 -30.26 -13.11
C HIS A 77 4.36 -29.66 -14.48
N GLN A 78 5.32 -29.14 -15.27
CA GLN A 78 5.02 -28.48 -16.56
C GLN A 78 4.45 -29.45 -17.61
N ASN A 79 4.90 -30.71 -17.57
CA ASN A 79 4.53 -31.72 -18.57
C ASN A 79 3.32 -32.59 -18.17
N GLN A 80 2.66 -32.29 -17.04
CA GLN A 80 1.61 -33.16 -16.51
C GLN A 80 0.26 -33.05 -17.25
N GLY A 81 0.11 -32.17 -18.25
CA GLY A 81 -1.16 -31.94 -18.94
C GLY A 81 -2.17 -31.33 -17.97
N GLY A 82 -2.50 -30.05 -18.13
CA GLY A 82 -3.26 -29.36 -17.09
C GLY A 82 -3.94 -28.09 -17.55
N CYS A 83 -4.40 -27.34 -16.56
CA CYS A 83 -5.18 -26.13 -16.70
C CYS A 83 -4.62 -25.14 -17.73
N SER A 84 -5.54 -24.41 -18.35
CA SER A 84 -5.23 -23.31 -19.25
C SER A 84 -5.47 -21.99 -18.55
N TYR A 85 -4.54 -21.06 -18.75
CA TYR A 85 -4.54 -19.74 -18.14
C TYR A 85 -4.51 -18.67 -19.21
N THR A 86 -5.35 -17.66 -19.06
CA THR A 86 -5.28 -16.44 -19.85
C THR A 86 -4.47 -15.41 -19.08
N VAL A 87 -3.34 -15.02 -19.66
CA VAL A 87 -2.46 -13.97 -19.14
C VAL A 87 -2.58 -12.74 -20.02
N THR A 88 -3.00 -11.63 -19.43
CA THR A 88 -3.11 -10.34 -20.09
C THR A 88 -2.03 -9.40 -19.56
N ILE A 89 -1.18 -8.91 -20.46
CA ILE A 89 -0.06 -8.04 -20.15
C ILE A 89 -0.35 -6.67 -20.76
N LYS A 90 -0.42 -5.64 -19.92
CA LYS A 90 -0.56 -4.26 -20.37
C LYS A 90 0.79 -3.59 -20.36
N THR A 91 1.25 -3.11 -21.51
CA THR A 91 2.50 -2.37 -21.62
C THR A 91 2.28 -0.90 -21.32
N SER A 92 3.16 -0.30 -20.51
CA SER A 92 3.04 1.12 -20.14
C SER A 92 3.21 2.02 -21.35
N CYS A 93 2.48 3.14 -21.39
CA CYS A 93 2.71 4.20 -22.36
C CYS A 93 4.06 4.90 -22.21
N SER A 94 4.74 4.71 -21.07
CA SER A 94 6.10 5.16 -20.83
C SER A 94 7.18 4.12 -21.18
N SER A 95 6.79 2.98 -21.75
CA SER A 95 7.73 1.95 -22.24
C SER A 95 8.44 2.40 -23.52
N THR A 96 9.42 1.61 -23.95
CA THR A 96 9.97 1.69 -25.32
C THR A 96 8.86 1.49 -26.36
N LYS A 97 9.07 1.97 -27.59
CA LYS A 97 8.07 1.84 -28.68
C LYS A 97 7.73 0.38 -28.97
N TYR A 98 8.76 -0.46 -29.04
CA TYR A 98 8.71 -1.92 -29.17
C TYR A 98 9.97 -2.49 -28.50
N THR A 99 9.93 -3.75 -28.09
CA THR A 99 11.08 -4.46 -27.53
C THR A 99 11.29 -5.76 -28.30
N ARG A 100 12.55 -6.10 -28.57
CA ARG A 100 12.98 -7.40 -29.12
C ARG A 100 13.56 -8.30 -28.04
N ASP A 101 13.52 -7.85 -26.80
CA ASP A 101 14.02 -8.62 -25.68
C ASP A 101 13.15 -9.85 -25.46
N GLN A 102 13.78 -10.95 -25.09
CA GLN A 102 13.06 -12.16 -24.75
C GLN A 102 12.35 -11.95 -23.42
N ILE A 103 11.04 -12.22 -23.39
CA ILE A 103 10.25 -12.09 -22.18
C ILE A 103 9.77 -13.47 -21.76
N SER A 104 10.15 -13.88 -20.56
CA SER A 104 9.64 -15.09 -19.89
C SER A 104 8.79 -14.70 -18.69
N LEU A 105 7.88 -15.58 -18.31
CA LEU A 105 6.94 -15.36 -17.22
C LEU A 105 6.76 -16.63 -16.41
N SER A 106 6.73 -16.51 -15.09
CA SER A 106 6.37 -17.61 -14.19
C SER A 106 5.45 -17.13 -13.07
N PHE A 107 4.43 -17.92 -12.77
CA PHE A 107 3.50 -17.67 -11.67
C PHE A 107 3.15 -18.98 -10.97
N GLY A 108 2.61 -18.88 -9.77
CA GLY A 108 2.22 -20.05 -9.02
C GLY A 108 1.57 -19.73 -7.69
N ASP A 109 1.34 -20.79 -6.93
CA ASP A 109 0.63 -20.76 -5.65
C ASP A 109 1.53 -21.14 -4.46
N ALA A 110 0.93 -21.08 -3.27
CA ALA A 110 1.60 -21.37 -2.00
C ALA A 110 1.94 -22.86 -1.80
N TYR A 111 1.39 -23.74 -2.65
CA TYR A 111 1.62 -25.19 -2.58
C TYR A 111 2.78 -25.64 -3.49
N GLY A 112 3.40 -24.71 -4.21
CA GLY A 112 4.54 -24.98 -5.08
C GLY A 112 4.16 -25.38 -6.51
N TYR A 113 2.88 -25.31 -6.89
CA TYR A 113 2.50 -25.45 -8.29
C TYR A 113 2.94 -24.20 -9.05
N GLN A 114 3.72 -24.42 -10.09
CA GLN A 114 4.31 -23.37 -10.91
C GLN A 114 3.90 -23.56 -12.37
N VAL A 115 3.51 -22.46 -13.00
CA VAL A 115 3.32 -22.36 -14.45
C VAL A 115 4.45 -21.49 -15.00
N TYR A 116 5.04 -21.90 -16.12
CA TYR A 116 6.17 -21.21 -16.75
C TYR A 116 5.98 -21.08 -18.25
N ALA A 117 6.06 -19.86 -18.75
CA ALA A 117 6.16 -19.57 -20.17
C ALA A 117 7.61 -19.13 -20.48
N PRO A 118 8.38 -19.94 -21.23
CA PRO A 118 9.78 -19.64 -21.53
C PRO A 118 9.94 -18.45 -22.47
N ARG A 119 8.99 -18.24 -23.37
CA ARG A 119 9.02 -17.13 -24.31
C ARG A 119 7.60 -16.72 -24.66
N LEU A 120 7.29 -15.44 -24.44
CA LEU A 120 5.99 -14.84 -24.79
C LEU A 120 6.06 -13.98 -26.05
N ASP A 121 7.23 -13.51 -26.43
CA ASP A 121 7.42 -12.79 -27.69
C ASP A 121 7.41 -13.79 -28.85
N ASP A 122 6.26 -13.90 -29.53
CA ASP A 122 6.19 -14.48 -30.87
C ASP A 122 6.76 -13.44 -31.86
N PRO A 123 7.77 -13.78 -32.68
CA PRO A 123 8.35 -12.90 -33.69
C PRO A 123 7.33 -12.23 -34.62
N SER A 124 6.15 -12.82 -34.81
CA SER A 124 5.10 -12.31 -35.70
C SER A 124 4.09 -11.36 -35.02
N SER A 125 4.09 -11.28 -33.69
CA SER A 125 2.94 -10.79 -32.91
C SER A 125 2.91 -9.29 -32.60
N ARG A 126 3.96 -8.52 -32.94
CA ARG A 126 4.13 -7.12 -32.46
C ARG A 126 3.87 -7.00 -30.95
N ALA A 127 4.25 -8.03 -30.18
CA ALA A 127 4.06 -8.06 -28.75
C ALA A 127 4.78 -6.90 -28.06
N PHE A 128 4.24 -6.48 -26.92
CA PHE A 128 4.88 -5.56 -25.99
C PHE A 128 5.13 -4.15 -26.55
N GLU A 129 4.32 -3.73 -27.53
CA GLU A 129 4.33 -2.36 -28.02
C GLU A 129 3.91 -1.35 -26.94
N ARG A 130 4.42 -0.13 -27.05
CA ARG A 130 4.02 0.96 -26.14
C ARG A 130 2.50 1.11 -26.14
N CYS A 131 1.92 1.21 -24.94
CA CYS A 131 0.46 1.33 -24.74
C CYS A 131 -0.35 0.12 -25.26
N SER A 132 0.27 -1.03 -25.55
CA SER A 132 -0.46 -2.22 -26.00
C SER A 132 -1.06 -3.01 -24.83
N THR A 133 -1.96 -3.93 -25.18
CA THR A 133 -2.37 -5.03 -24.31
C THR A 133 -2.25 -6.31 -25.10
N ASP A 134 -1.41 -7.21 -24.62
CA ASP A 134 -1.12 -8.51 -25.23
C ASP A 134 -1.74 -9.61 -24.38
N THR A 135 -2.35 -10.62 -25.01
CA THR A 135 -3.03 -11.72 -24.31
C THR A 135 -2.50 -13.07 -24.77
N TYR A 136 -2.18 -13.92 -23.80
CA TYR A 136 -1.58 -15.22 -24.02
C TYR A 136 -2.37 -16.32 -23.32
N THR A 137 -2.49 -17.46 -23.99
CA THR A 137 -2.98 -18.69 -23.38
C THR A 137 -1.78 -19.56 -23.01
N ILE A 138 -1.59 -19.80 -21.71
CA ILE A 138 -0.47 -20.56 -21.16
C ILE A 138 -1.03 -21.82 -20.49
N ASN A 139 -0.49 -22.97 -20.83
CA ASN A 139 -0.86 -24.24 -20.22
C ASN A 139 0.16 -24.62 -19.14
N GLY A 140 -0.30 -25.28 -18.09
CA GLY A 140 0.56 -25.75 -17.01
C GLY A 140 -0.22 -26.57 -15.99
N PRO A 141 0.38 -26.92 -14.84
CA PRO A 141 -0.35 -27.57 -13.77
C PRO A 141 -1.48 -26.67 -13.24
N CYS A 142 -2.55 -27.30 -12.76
CA CYS A 142 -3.62 -26.58 -12.08
C CYS A 142 -3.12 -26.06 -10.73
N THR A 143 -3.17 -24.75 -10.58
CA THR A 143 -2.84 -24.00 -9.37
C THR A 143 -4.12 -23.71 -8.58
N TYR A 144 -3.96 -23.46 -7.29
CA TYR A 144 -4.98 -22.85 -6.43
C TYR A 144 -4.95 -21.32 -6.60
N GLN A 145 -4.91 -20.58 -5.50
CA GLN A 145 -4.77 -19.13 -5.54
C GLN A 145 -3.34 -18.75 -5.93
N ILE A 146 -3.21 -18.15 -7.12
CA ILE A 146 -1.95 -17.54 -7.55
C ILE A 146 -1.58 -16.44 -6.56
N CYS A 147 -0.36 -16.51 -6.03
CA CYS A 147 0.16 -15.59 -5.02
C CYS A 147 1.55 -15.03 -5.36
N TYR A 148 2.20 -15.53 -6.41
CA TYR A 148 3.42 -14.92 -6.92
C TYR A 148 3.39 -14.83 -8.45
N LEU A 149 4.11 -13.86 -8.98
CA LEU A 149 4.38 -13.74 -10.41
C LEU A 149 5.72 -13.03 -10.60
N TYR A 150 6.58 -13.64 -11.40
CA TYR A 150 7.86 -13.08 -11.81
C TYR A 150 7.95 -12.97 -13.33
N LEU A 151 8.54 -11.86 -13.79
CA LEU A 151 8.94 -11.62 -15.16
C LEU A 151 10.45 -11.77 -15.29
N TYR A 152 10.91 -12.25 -16.44
CA TYR A 152 12.33 -12.27 -16.79
C TYR A 152 12.49 -11.62 -18.16
N ARG A 153 13.49 -10.75 -18.30
CA ARG A 153 13.82 -10.08 -19.56
C ARG A 153 15.28 -10.33 -19.89
N SER A 154 15.55 -10.75 -21.12
CA SER A 154 16.92 -10.86 -21.67
C SER A 154 17.03 -10.07 -22.96
N GLY A 155 17.95 -9.10 -23.00
CA GLY A 155 18.19 -8.23 -24.15
C GLY A 155 18.50 -6.79 -23.74
N TYR A 156 18.52 -5.90 -24.73
CA TYR A 156 19.04 -4.53 -24.60
C TYR A 156 17.99 -3.44 -24.78
N ASP A 157 16.82 -3.75 -25.36
CA ASP A 157 15.83 -2.73 -25.73
C ASP A 157 15.09 -2.17 -24.49
N GLY A 158 15.01 -2.97 -23.43
CA GLY A 158 14.24 -2.65 -22.23
C GLY A 158 12.75 -2.84 -22.44
N TRP A 159 12.01 -2.91 -21.33
CA TRP A 159 10.55 -3.04 -21.36
C TRP A 159 9.94 -2.63 -20.02
N LYS A 160 8.80 -1.93 -20.07
CA LYS A 160 8.06 -1.47 -18.89
C LYS A 160 6.59 -1.92 -18.97
N PRO A 161 6.22 -3.02 -18.30
CA PRO A 161 4.82 -3.37 -18.12
C PRO A 161 4.14 -2.42 -17.13
N ASP A 162 2.87 -2.12 -17.39
CA ASP A 162 1.97 -1.49 -16.42
C ASP A 162 1.48 -2.56 -15.42
N SER A 163 0.89 -3.63 -15.94
CA SER A 163 0.34 -4.72 -15.14
C SER A 163 0.34 -6.06 -15.86
N VAL A 164 0.34 -7.15 -15.10
CA VAL A 164 0.09 -8.51 -15.57
C VAL A 164 -1.11 -9.07 -14.82
N THR A 165 -2.13 -9.51 -15.57
CA THR A 165 -3.32 -10.16 -15.02
C THR A 165 -3.33 -11.61 -15.42
N VAL A 166 -3.53 -12.51 -14.45
CA VAL A 166 -3.68 -13.94 -14.69
C VAL A 166 -5.10 -14.37 -14.32
N SER A 167 -5.68 -15.17 -15.20
CA SER A 167 -6.97 -15.81 -15.00
C SER A 167 -6.90 -17.26 -15.46
N GLY A 168 -7.68 -18.11 -14.85
CA GLY A 168 -7.72 -19.54 -15.10
C GLY A 168 -9.02 -20.12 -14.59
N TYR A 169 -9.40 -21.28 -15.09
CA TYR A 169 -10.73 -21.85 -14.82
C TYR A 169 -11.02 -22.04 -13.32
N TYR A 170 -10.02 -22.47 -12.53
CA TYR A 170 -10.15 -22.70 -11.09
C TYR A 170 -9.56 -21.60 -10.21
N THR A 171 -9.07 -20.51 -10.81
CA THR A 171 -8.33 -19.46 -10.10
C THR A 171 -9.06 -18.12 -10.20
N LYS A 172 -9.13 -17.37 -9.10
CA LYS A 172 -9.61 -15.98 -9.16
C LYS A 172 -8.68 -15.13 -10.02
N PHE A 173 -9.25 -14.17 -10.74
CA PHE A 173 -8.49 -13.13 -11.42
C PHE A 173 -7.54 -12.44 -10.43
N VAL A 174 -6.25 -12.41 -10.76
CA VAL A 174 -5.23 -11.71 -9.96
C VAL A 174 -4.44 -10.77 -10.86
N THR A 175 -4.16 -9.56 -10.37
CA THR A 175 -3.40 -8.55 -11.10
C THR A 175 -2.17 -8.12 -10.30
N PHE A 176 -1.03 -8.10 -10.96
CA PHE A 176 0.26 -7.65 -10.45
C PHE A 176 0.66 -6.35 -11.16
N TYR A 177 0.83 -5.26 -10.40
CA TYR A 177 1.10 -3.93 -10.93
C TYR A 177 2.59 -3.61 -10.88
N TYR A 178 3.26 -3.64 -12.03
CA TYR A 178 4.70 -3.41 -12.11
C TYR A 178 5.03 -1.93 -12.24
N ASN A 179 4.47 -1.26 -13.26
CA ASN A 179 4.75 0.12 -13.67
C ASN A 179 6.23 0.56 -13.48
N THR A 180 7.17 -0.34 -13.77
CA THR A 180 8.61 -0.14 -13.62
C THR A 180 9.38 -0.90 -14.69
N TRP A 181 10.59 -0.45 -15.00
CA TRP A 181 11.46 -1.12 -15.97
C TRP A 181 11.87 -2.49 -15.45
N ILE A 182 11.69 -3.52 -16.26
CA ILE A 182 12.13 -4.87 -15.89
C ILE A 182 13.66 -4.93 -16.03
N PRO A 183 14.40 -5.25 -14.97
CA PRO A 183 15.86 -5.42 -15.06
C PRO A 183 16.21 -6.56 -16.01
N GLY A 184 17.41 -6.50 -16.59
CA GLY A 184 17.93 -7.55 -17.45
C GLY A 184 18.44 -8.71 -16.62
N ASP A 185 18.21 -9.92 -17.11
CA ASP A 185 18.85 -11.16 -16.66
C ASP A 185 18.64 -11.51 -15.17
N VAL A 186 17.49 -11.10 -14.63
CA VAL A 186 17.06 -11.47 -13.27
C VAL A 186 15.54 -11.60 -13.24
N TRP A 187 15.04 -12.60 -12.50
CA TRP A 187 13.62 -12.72 -12.21
C TRP A 187 13.17 -11.56 -11.33
N TYR A 188 12.10 -10.88 -11.73
CA TYR A 188 11.64 -9.65 -11.08
C TYR A 188 10.13 -9.65 -10.94
N GLY A 189 9.62 -9.42 -9.73
CA GLY A 189 8.17 -9.51 -9.49
C GLY A 189 7.79 -9.66 -8.04
N PHE A 190 6.65 -10.32 -7.80
CA PHE A 190 5.98 -10.34 -6.52
C PHE A 190 5.90 -11.74 -5.95
N ASN A 191 5.98 -11.87 -4.63
CA ASN A 191 5.68 -13.10 -3.91
C ASN A 191 4.89 -12.77 -2.63
N TYR A 192 3.61 -13.15 -2.64
CA TYR A 192 2.66 -12.94 -1.55
C TYR A 192 2.20 -14.25 -0.91
N CYS A 193 2.85 -15.38 -1.23
CA CYS A 193 2.40 -16.68 -0.77
C CYS A 193 2.45 -16.85 0.75
N ASN A 194 3.29 -16.06 1.42
CA ASN A 194 3.37 -15.99 2.89
C ASN A 194 2.58 -14.83 3.50
N GLY A 195 1.95 -13.97 2.69
CA GLY A 195 1.21 -12.78 3.14
C GLY A 195 -0.29 -13.00 3.34
N GLY A 196 -0.80 -14.20 3.01
CA GLY A 196 -2.20 -14.61 3.23
C GLY A 196 -2.45 -15.30 4.59
N VAL A 197 -1.40 -15.50 5.37
CA VAL A 197 -1.43 -16.07 6.73
C VAL A 197 -0.63 -15.18 7.68
N SER A 198 -1.08 -13.93 7.83
CA SER A 198 -0.91 -13.23 9.11
C SER A 198 -2.23 -13.37 9.88
N SER A 199 -2.55 -14.61 10.24
CA SER A 199 -3.34 -14.89 11.42
C SER A 199 -2.36 -15.47 12.42
N ASP A 200 -2.11 -14.71 13.48
CA ASP A 200 -1.33 -15.12 14.65
C ASP A 200 -1.64 -16.56 15.03
N SER A 201 -0.59 -17.37 15.13
CA SER A 201 -0.48 -18.56 15.97
C SER A 201 0.98 -19.03 16.02
N ASP A 202 1.71 -18.44 16.97
CA ASP A 202 2.47 -19.16 17.99
C ASP A 202 3.37 -20.36 17.61
N SER A 203 4.69 -20.21 17.81
CA SER A 203 5.38 -20.77 18.99
C SER A 203 6.86 -21.09 18.75
N LYS A 204 7.67 -20.68 19.74
CA LYS A 204 8.99 -21.18 20.14
C LYS A 204 9.30 -22.65 19.79
N SER A 205 10.52 -22.88 19.31
CA SER A 205 11.49 -23.90 19.79
C SER A 205 12.82 -23.59 19.09
N ALA A 206 13.93 -23.25 19.73
CA ALA A 206 14.66 -23.92 20.82
C ALA A 206 14.91 -25.41 20.51
N MET A 207 16.01 -25.68 19.82
CA MET A 207 16.91 -26.80 20.11
C MET A 207 18.31 -26.49 19.56
#